data_AF-A0A9Q1J4T2-F1
#
_entry.id   AF-A0A9Q1J4T2-F1
#
_cell.length_a   1.000
_cell.length_b   1.000
_cell.length_c   1.000
_cell.angle_alpha   90.00
_cell.angle_beta   90.00
_cell.angle_gamma   90.00
#
_symmetry.space_group_name_H-M   'P 1'
#
loop_
_entity.id
_entity.type
_entity.pdbx_description
1 polymer ?
#
loop_
_entity_poly.entity_id
_entity_poly.type
_entity_poly.pdbx_seq_one_letter_code
_entity_poly.pdbx_strand_id
1 'polypeptide(L)'
;MAGVQVSHGPNRRITHSVGPHQDHTHIGYCRSRGSVGINGETNGNTPDMANKNAKETIINKFGLKLTGPKAEIELDKLRKENAFLKKTLAEMSNKKSKVPDSDESKLLERILSLETLRERNSQQLLAKDQEIVKLRQQLQAKGGEIVASLQSQLEQKAKEAERREKLMQSLSEETKNMKNKLVAISTRCQELENRCGKVEDPGIQSSSDDGQVAPDDVATVRDHLRDALEKNQQWLVYDQQREAYVKAVLARTHELEQQVNKANHALQQQHKEGNSEVSSDEKVLRMQEHYDKLLLKAKKDLESLREQLARGQAEVADFRRRYEGRAREVEEARAQLQAERLSNRRSTEEERKASGERSERLRAELENMDARLAEERKRSADLLLQVNHLQKSLLNQREGQNRVAALEQQVQMTAKDFEDDKLDRQSLQHQLHKVLKELRKAREQIAKLESTKQQKESRFSEPTSYNRLEIERLTIEDPCLTRMSPSKIPNLLDESFLECPQCRTQYPTSQHRELLAHIDYCLSGSH
;
A
#
# COMPACT_ATOMS: atom_id res chain seq x y z
N MET A 1 0.17 41.81 -37.50
CA MET A 1 0.68 40.42 -37.60
C MET A 1 0.15 39.63 -36.42
N ALA A 2 -0.36 38.42 -36.63
CA ALA A 2 -1.04 37.64 -35.60
C ALA A 2 -0.15 36.49 -35.08
N GLY A 3 -0.28 36.16 -33.79
CA GLY A 3 0.41 35.06 -33.13
C GLY A 3 -0.50 34.42 -32.08
N VAL A 4 -1.45 33.62 -32.51
CA VAL A 4 -2.37 32.89 -31.63
C VAL A 4 -1.74 31.54 -31.28
N GLN A 5 -1.48 31.29 -30.00
CA GLN A 5 -1.07 29.97 -29.51
C GLN A 5 -2.29 29.20 -28.97
N VAL A 6 -2.56 28.04 -29.56
CA VAL A 6 -3.66 27.13 -29.17
C VAL A 6 -3.08 25.92 -28.45
N SER A 7 -3.11 25.92 -27.12
CA SER A 7 -2.70 24.78 -26.29
C SER A 7 -3.84 23.77 -26.13
N HIS A 8 -3.66 22.56 -26.66
CA HIS A 8 -4.64 21.46 -26.55
C HIS A 8 -4.64 20.81 -25.16
N GLY A 9 -5.83 20.57 -24.60
CA GLY A 9 -6.02 19.79 -23.37
C GLY A 9 -6.30 18.30 -23.66
N PRO A 10 -5.97 17.37 -22.75
CA PRO A 10 -6.11 15.92 -23.00
C PRO A 10 -7.52 15.37 -22.75
N ASN A 11 -7.86 14.35 -23.54
CA ASN A 11 -9.14 13.61 -23.52
C ASN A 11 -9.60 13.12 -22.13
N ARG A 12 -10.86 13.42 -21.77
CA ARG A 12 -11.62 12.61 -20.79
C ARG A 12 -12.41 11.52 -21.50
N ARG A 13 -12.00 10.27 -21.34
CA ARG A 13 -12.73 9.09 -21.84
C ARG A 13 -13.88 8.79 -20.87
N ILE A 14 -15.12 9.01 -21.31
CA ILE A 14 -16.34 8.64 -20.56
C ILE A 14 -16.63 7.16 -20.82
N THR A 15 -16.69 6.36 -19.76
CA THR A 15 -17.14 4.96 -19.82
C THR A 15 -18.53 4.83 -19.19
N HIS A 16 -19.55 4.64 -20.02
CA HIS A 16 -20.88 4.26 -19.55
C HIS A 16 -20.87 2.80 -19.10
N SER A 17 -21.31 2.54 -17.86
CA SER A 17 -21.60 1.19 -17.37
C SER A 17 -23.11 1.06 -17.19
N VAL A 18 -23.73 0.19 -17.97
CA VAL A 18 -25.17 -0.13 -17.88
C VAL A 18 -25.35 -1.28 -16.87
N GLY A 19 -26.28 -1.12 -15.93
CA GLY A 19 -26.70 -2.12 -14.95
C GLY A 19 -28.18 -1.92 -14.61
N PRO A 20 -28.96 -2.99 -14.34
CA PRO A 20 -30.34 -3.02 -14.81
C PRO A 20 -31.42 -2.50 -13.84
N HIS A 21 -32.58 -2.20 -14.43
CA HIS A 21 -33.87 -2.06 -13.75
C HIS A 21 -34.20 -3.25 -12.84
N GLN A 22 -34.83 -2.96 -11.71
CA GLN A 22 -35.90 -3.78 -11.13
C GLN A 22 -36.97 -2.87 -10.50
N ASP A 23 -38.23 -3.29 -10.60
CA ASP A 23 -39.39 -2.42 -10.47
C ASP A 23 -40.06 -2.45 -9.09
N HIS A 24 -40.90 -1.42 -8.86
CA HIS A 24 -42.05 -1.35 -7.94
C HIS A 24 -41.85 -1.79 -6.46
N THR A 25 -42.19 -0.94 -5.49
CA THR A 25 -43.62 -0.66 -5.23
C THR A 25 -43.85 0.61 -4.42
N HIS A 26 -44.97 1.28 -4.71
CA HIS A 26 -45.58 2.30 -3.84
C HIS A 26 -46.18 1.65 -2.59
N ILE A 27 -46.03 2.30 -1.43
CA ILE A 27 -47.12 2.61 -0.48
C ILE A 27 -46.61 3.78 0.38
N GLY A 28 -47.39 4.84 0.46
CA GLY A 28 -47.15 5.92 1.42
C GLY A 28 -48.23 5.93 2.48
N TYR A 29 -47.94 6.46 3.66
CA TYR A 29 -48.93 7.16 4.49
C TYR A 29 -48.24 8.12 5.46
N CYS A 30 -48.59 9.39 5.38
CA CYS A 30 -48.27 10.37 6.41
C CYS A 30 -49.22 10.18 7.61
N ARG A 31 -48.72 10.31 8.84
CA ARG A 31 -49.53 10.83 9.95
C ARG A 31 -48.68 11.53 11.01
N SER A 32 -49.20 12.64 11.49
CA SER A 32 -48.54 13.56 12.41
C SER A 32 -49.11 13.49 13.84
N ARG A 33 -48.42 14.17 14.77
CA ARG A 33 -48.82 14.61 16.13
C ARG A 33 -48.70 13.59 17.27
N GLY A 34 -48.24 14.11 18.43
CA GLY A 34 -48.40 13.47 19.73
C GLY A 34 -47.31 13.81 20.75
N SER A 35 -47.34 15.00 21.34
CA SER A 35 -46.58 15.33 22.58
C SER A 35 -47.56 15.53 23.75
N VAL A 36 -47.05 15.70 24.98
CA VAL A 36 -47.78 15.72 26.28
C VAL A 36 -48.12 14.30 26.78
N GLY A 37 -48.02 13.93 28.08
CA GLY A 37 -47.65 14.69 29.29
C GLY A 37 -47.46 13.75 30.51
N ILE A 38 -47.20 14.32 31.69
CA ILE A 38 -46.72 13.64 32.91
C ILE A 38 -47.87 13.32 33.91
N ASN A 39 -47.58 12.47 34.92
CA ASN A 39 -48.33 12.12 36.16
C ASN A 39 -48.93 10.69 36.13
N GLY A 40 -49.00 9.90 37.22
CA GLY A 40 -48.50 10.06 38.59
C GLY A 40 -49.18 9.07 39.57
N GLU A 41 -48.42 8.52 40.53
CA GLU A 41 -48.84 8.00 41.86
C GLU A 41 -49.82 6.78 41.98
N THR A 42 -49.33 5.63 42.49
CA THR A 42 -49.50 5.02 43.86
C THR A 42 -50.81 4.26 44.16
N ASN A 43 -50.73 2.95 44.40
CA ASN A 43 -50.76 2.33 45.75
C ASN A 43 -50.75 0.78 45.67
N GLY A 44 -50.33 0.12 46.76
CA GLY A 44 -49.94 -1.29 46.74
C GLY A 44 -50.98 -2.30 47.22
N ASN A 45 -50.61 -3.59 47.15
CA ASN A 45 -51.19 -4.66 47.97
C ASN A 45 -50.20 -5.83 48.16
N THR A 46 -50.54 -6.72 49.10
CA THR A 46 -49.71 -7.66 49.87
C THR A 46 -48.96 -8.78 49.11
N PRO A 47 -47.98 -9.46 49.75
CA PRO A 47 -47.02 -10.33 49.06
C PRO A 47 -47.32 -11.84 49.20
N ASP A 48 -47.81 -12.49 48.14
CA ASP A 48 -47.85 -13.97 48.06
C ASP A 48 -47.69 -14.53 46.63
N MET A 49 -46.94 -13.81 45.78
CA MET A 49 -46.79 -14.13 44.34
C MET A 49 -45.33 -14.27 43.86
N ALA A 50 -44.36 -14.35 44.77
CA ALA A 50 -42.94 -14.43 44.42
C ALA A 50 -42.54 -15.71 43.66
N ASN A 51 -43.16 -16.86 43.97
CA ASN A 51 -42.77 -18.16 43.40
C ASN A 51 -43.35 -18.43 41.99
N LYS A 52 -44.45 -17.77 41.61
CA LYS A 52 -45.04 -17.88 40.26
C LYS A 52 -44.29 -17.01 39.25
N ASN A 53 -44.00 -15.75 39.60
CA ASN A 53 -43.28 -14.82 38.72
C ASN A 53 -41.85 -15.29 38.39
N ALA A 54 -41.18 -16.02 39.30
CA ALA A 54 -39.87 -16.61 39.02
C ALA A 54 -39.92 -17.60 37.84
N LYS A 55 -40.96 -18.45 37.76
CA LYS A 55 -41.14 -19.41 36.66
C LYS A 55 -41.48 -18.72 35.34
N GLU A 56 -42.41 -17.76 35.35
CA GLU A 56 -42.75 -17.00 34.13
C GLU A 56 -41.59 -16.14 33.62
N THR A 57 -40.78 -15.56 34.52
CA THR A 57 -39.59 -14.77 34.12
C THR A 57 -38.52 -15.62 33.42
N ILE A 58 -38.35 -16.88 33.83
CA ILE A 58 -37.45 -17.82 33.16
C ILE A 58 -38.03 -18.22 31.79
N ILE A 59 -39.33 -18.53 31.71
CA ILE A 59 -40.01 -18.89 30.45
C ILE A 59 -39.93 -17.75 29.43
N ASN A 60 -40.15 -16.51 29.85
CA ASN A 60 -40.06 -15.33 28.97
C ASN A 60 -38.63 -14.96 28.58
N LYS A 61 -37.61 -15.27 29.39
CA LYS A 61 -36.20 -15.05 29.02
C LYS A 61 -35.65 -16.06 28.01
N PHE A 62 -36.23 -17.25 27.91
CA PHE A 62 -35.81 -18.29 26.96
C PHE A 62 -36.81 -18.57 25.83
N GLY A 63 -37.95 -17.88 25.77
CA GLY A 63 -38.90 -17.95 24.65
C GLY A 63 -39.66 -19.29 24.52
N LEU A 64 -39.62 -20.15 25.54
CA LEU A 64 -40.15 -21.52 25.47
C LEU A 64 -41.65 -21.59 25.79
N LYS A 65 -42.49 -21.12 24.87
CA LYS A 65 -43.92 -21.51 24.82
C LYS A 65 -44.10 -22.86 24.13
N LEU A 66 -43.79 -23.93 24.86
CA LEU A 66 -43.92 -25.31 24.39
C LEU A 66 -45.21 -25.96 24.89
N THR A 67 -46.34 -25.63 24.25
CA THR A 67 -47.65 -26.26 24.48
C THR A 67 -48.15 -26.90 23.18
N GLY A 68 -47.81 -28.17 22.96
CA GLY A 68 -48.30 -28.97 21.83
C GLY A 68 -47.54 -30.29 21.67
N PRO A 69 -48.11 -31.29 20.98
CA PRO A 69 -47.57 -32.67 20.93
C PRO A 69 -46.17 -32.78 20.29
N LYS A 70 -45.76 -31.80 19.46
CA LYS A 70 -44.36 -31.74 18.97
C LYS A 70 -43.34 -31.51 20.09
N ALA A 71 -43.69 -30.68 21.08
CA ALA A 71 -42.84 -30.42 22.23
C ALA A 71 -42.69 -31.66 23.13
N GLU A 72 -43.74 -32.48 23.19
CA GLU A 72 -43.76 -33.71 23.97
C GLU A 72 -42.88 -34.80 23.34
N ILE A 73 -42.92 -34.94 22.01
CA ILE A 73 -42.00 -35.80 21.24
C ILE A 73 -40.55 -35.34 21.40
N GLU A 74 -40.30 -34.03 21.37
CA GLU A 74 -38.96 -33.46 21.56
C GLU A 74 -38.46 -33.64 23.01
N LEU A 75 -39.34 -33.48 24.01
CA LEU A 75 -39.06 -33.83 25.40
C LEU A 75 -38.74 -35.33 25.58
N ASP A 76 -39.46 -36.23 24.92
CA ASP A 76 -39.18 -37.67 24.98
C ASP A 76 -37.89 -38.04 24.26
N LYS A 77 -37.55 -37.34 23.17
CA LYS A 77 -36.23 -37.46 22.52
C LYS A 77 -35.12 -36.99 23.46
N LEU A 78 -35.28 -35.82 24.08
CA LEU A 78 -34.34 -35.29 25.08
C LEU A 78 -34.24 -36.20 26.31
N ARG A 79 -35.32 -36.83 26.77
CA ARG A 79 -35.28 -37.83 27.86
C ARG A 79 -34.46 -39.06 27.46
N LYS A 80 -34.63 -39.57 26.23
CA LYS A 80 -33.85 -40.71 25.70
C LYS A 80 -32.36 -40.35 25.54
N GLU A 81 -32.06 -39.17 25.01
CA GLU A 81 -30.69 -38.63 24.90
C GLU A 81 -30.07 -38.42 26.30
N ASN A 82 -30.83 -37.90 27.27
CA ASN A 82 -30.35 -37.71 28.65
C ASN A 82 -30.10 -39.05 29.36
N ALA A 83 -30.96 -40.06 29.14
CA ALA A 83 -30.75 -41.42 29.63
C ALA A 83 -29.53 -42.08 28.98
N PHE A 84 -29.32 -41.88 27.68
CA PHE A 84 -28.14 -42.35 26.95
C PHE A 84 -26.85 -41.67 27.45
N LEU A 85 -26.86 -40.35 27.65
CA LEU A 85 -25.73 -39.60 28.22
C LEU A 85 -25.43 -40.04 29.66
N LYS A 86 -26.45 -40.25 30.50
CA LYS A 86 -26.28 -40.82 31.85
C LYS A 86 -25.67 -42.21 31.83
N LYS A 87 -26.11 -43.08 30.91
CA LYS A 87 -25.53 -44.41 30.72
C LYS A 87 -24.06 -44.32 30.28
N THR A 88 -23.76 -43.46 29.31
CA THR A 88 -22.40 -43.21 28.82
C THR A 88 -21.49 -42.67 29.93
N LEU A 89 -21.97 -41.72 30.75
CA LEU A 89 -21.25 -41.20 31.91
C LEU A 89 -21.02 -42.28 32.98
N ALA A 90 -22.00 -43.15 33.25
CA ALA A 90 -21.84 -44.29 34.16
C ALA A 90 -20.81 -45.31 33.63
N GLU A 91 -20.81 -45.60 32.33
CA GLU A 91 -19.80 -46.46 31.70
C GLU A 91 -18.39 -45.86 31.72
N MET A 92 -18.27 -44.53 31.55
CA MET A 92 -17.00 -43.81 31.70
C MET A 92 -16.54 -43.77 33.16
N SER A 93 -17.46 -43.62 34.12
CA SER A 93 -17.18 -43.63 35.56
C SER A 93 -16.74 -45.01 36.05
N ASN A 94 -17.41 -46.09 35.61
CA ASN A 94 -17.05 -47.47 35.97
C ASN A 94 -15.68 -47.90 35.41
N LYS A 95 -15.22 -47.29 34.30
CA LYS A 95 -13.84 -47.47 33.79
C LYS A 95 -12.81 -46.71 34.61
N LYS A 96 -13.22 -45.71 35.40
CA LYS A 96 -12.41 -44.97 36.38
C LYS A 96 -12.59 -45.52 37.81
N SER A 97 -12.59 -46.84 37.97
CA SER A 97 -12.81 -47.52 39.26
C SER A 97 -11.63 -47.46 40.25
N LYS A 98 -10.56 -46.74 39.92
CA LYS A 98 -9.54 -46.31 40.88
C LYS A 98 -9.79 -44.85 41.22
N VAL A 99 -9.71 -44.51 42.50
CA VAL A 99 -9.78 -43.13 43.02
C VAL A 99 -8.96 -42.22 42.09
N PRO A 100 -9.54 -41.13 41.54
CA PRO A 100 -8.78 -40.24 40.66
C PRO A 100 -7.57 -39.75 41.43
N ASP A 101 -6.39 -39.90 40.81
CA ASP A 101 -5.15 -39.44 41.44
C ASP A 101 -5.26 -37.94 41.74
N SER A 102 -4.60 -37.48 42.79
CA SER A 102 -4.69 -36.08 43.24
C SER A 102 -4.39 -35.11 42.10
N ASP A 103 -3.48 -35.49 41.20
CA ASP A 103 -3.08 -34.71 40.04
C ASP A 103 -4.05 -34.81 38.86
N GLU A 104 -4.80 -35.92 38.70
CA GLU A 104 -5.88 -35.98 37.71
C GLU A 104 -7.04 -35.05 38.10
N SER A 105 -7.38 -34.99 39.40
CA SER A 105 -8.40 -34.07 39.92
C SER A 105 -7.99 -32.60 39.72
N LYS A 106 -6.74 -32.24 40.06
CA LYS A 106 -6.19 -30.89 39.83
C LYS A 106 -6.18 -30.52 38.34
N LEU A 107 -5.86 -31.47 37.45
CA LEU A 107 -5.86 -31.26 36.01
C LEU A 107 -7.27 -30.97 35.49
N LEU A 108 -8.28 -31.71 35.94
CA LEU A 108 -9.68 -31.47 35.59
C LEU A 108 -10.19 -30.12 36.09
N GLU A 109 -9.88 -29.76 37.34
CA GLU A 109 -10.19 -28.43 37.89
C GLU A 109 -9.51 -27.31 37.10
N ARG A 110 -8.23 -27.52 36.69
CA ARG A 110 -7.51 -26.57 35.85
C ARG A 110 -8.15 -26.43 34.47
N ILE A 111 -8.54 -27.52 33.81
CA ILE A 111 -9.25 -27.51 32.53
C ILE A 111 -10.55 -26.73 32.65
N LEU A 112 -11.40 -27.04 33.64
CA LEU A 112 -12.66 -26.33 33.89
C LEU A 112 -12.44 -24.83 34.14
N SER A 113 -11.40 -24.46 34.89
CA SER A 113 -11.05 -23.05 35.13
C SER A 113 -10.67 -22.31 33.84
N LEU A 114 -9.94 -22.97 32.94
CA LEU A 114 -9.50 -22.42 31.66
C LEU A 114 -10.64 -22.35 30.65
N GLU A 115 -11.50 -23.36 30.59
CA GLU A 115 -12.71 -23.36 29.75
C GLU A 115 -13.68 -22.25 30.17
N THR A 116 -13.89 -22.09 31.48
CA THR A 116 -14.73 -21.00 32.02
C THR A 116 -14.12 -19.62 31.71
N LEU A 117 -12.79 -19.46 31.79
CA LEU A 117 -12.12 -18.22 31.42
C LEU A 117 -12.20 -17.94 29.92
N ARG A 118 -11.97 -18.95 29.08
CA ARG A 118 -12.14 -18.88 27.62
C ARG A 118 -13.56 -18.45 27.25
N GLU A 119 -14.58 -19.01 27.89
CA GLU A 119 -15.97 -18.66 27.64
C GLU A 119 -16.29 -17.22 28.05
N ARG A 120 -15.83 -16.76 29.23
CA ARG A 120 -15.95 -15.34 29.61
C ARG A 120 -15.25 -14.41 28.62
N ASN A 121 -14.04 -14.75 28.16
CA ASN A 121 -13.30 -13.96 27.18
C ASN A 121 -14.04 -13.92 25.83
N SER A 122 -14.63 -15.05 25.38
CA SER A 122 -15.47 -15.13 24.19
C SER A 122 -16.69 -14.19 24.29
N GLN A 123 -17.40 -14.21 25.43
CA GLN A 123 -18.54 -13.34 25.69
C GLN A 123 -18.14 -11.85 25.74
N GLN A 124 -16.98 -11.52 26.31
CA GLN A 124 -16.45 -10.16 26.32
C GLN A 124 -16.08 -9.67 24.92
N LEU A 125 -15.47 -10.52 24.09
CA LEU A 125 -15.18 -10.21 22.68
C LEU A 125 -16.48 -9.94 21.90
N LEU A 126 -17.49 -10.80 22.02
CA LEU A 126 -18.79 -10.59 21.39
C LEU A 126 -19.47 -9.29 21.84
N ALA A 127 -19.37 -8.93 23.12
CA ALA A 127 -19.88 -7.65 23.63
C ALA A 127 -19.12 -6.44 23.04
N LYS A 128 -17.80 -6.55 22.87
CA LYS A 128 -16.96 -5.52 22.24
C LYS A 128 -17.21 -5.40 20.75
N ASP A 129 -17.43 -6.50 20.03
CA ASP A 129 -17.82 -6.48 18.62
C ASP A 129 -19.17 -5.77 18.42
N GLN A 130 -20.15 -6.03 19.28
CA GLN A 130 -21.43 -5.31 19.28
C GLN A 130 -21.27 -3.81 19.57
N GLU A 131 -20.36 -3.43 20.47
CA GLU A 131 -20.04 -2.03 20.75
C GLU A 131 -19.39 -1.35 19.52
N ILE A 132 -18.44 -2.02 18.86
CA ILE A 132 -17.82 -1.55 17.62
C ILE A 132 -18.87 -1.36 16.51
N VAL A 133 -19.81 -2.29 16.34
CA VAL A 133 -20.91 -2.16 15.37
C VAL A 133 -21.79 -0.95 15.67
N LYS A 134 -22.17 -0.72 16.94
CA LYS A 134 -22.95 0.45 17.36
C LYS A 134 -22.20 1.76 17.08
N LEU A 135 -20.91 1.83 17.39
CA LEU A 135 -20.08 3.00 17.13
C LEU A 135 -19.94 3.28 15.63
N ARG A 136 -19.76 2.24 14.80
CA ARG A 136 -19.77 2.37 13.33
C ARG A 136 -21.09 2.91 12.79
N GLN A 137 -22.22 2.41 13.29
CA GLN A 137 -23.56 2.91 12.91
C GLN A 137 -23.76 4.38 13.33
N GLN A 138 -23.34 4.77 14.53
CA GLN A 138 -23.39 6.17 14.98
C GLN A 138 -22.50 7.10 14.14
N LEU A 139 -21.29 6.65 13.79
CA LEU A 139 -20.39 7.40 12.91
C LEU A 139 -20.99 7.57 11.52
N GLN A 140 -21.60 6.51 10.96
CA GLN A 140 -22.26 6.54 9.66
C GLN A 140 -23.49 7.45 9.67
N ALA A 141 -24.31 7.43 10.72
CA ALA A 141 -25.47 8.31 10.87
C ALA A 141 -25.05 9.79 10.94
N LYS A 142 -24.13 10.13 11.86
CA LYS A 142 -23.60 11.50 12.00
C LYS A 142 -22.89 11.98 10.72
N GLY A 143 -22.10 11.10 10.09
CA GLY A 143 -21.45 11.38 8.82
C GLY A 143 -22.47 11.65 7.70
N GLY A 144 -23.54 10.86 7.62
CA GLY A 144 -24.64 11.06 6.67
C GLY A 144 -25.38 12.39 6.88
N GLU A 145 -25.68 12.76 8.13
CA GLU A 145 -26.28 14.05 8.48
C GLU A 145 -25.39 15.25 8.06
N ILE A 146 -24.09 15.17 8.34
CA ILE A 146 -23.12 16.21 7.96
C ILE A 146 -23.02 16.32 6.42
N VAL A 147 -22.91 15.18 5.71
CA VAL A 147 -22.85 15.15 4.24
C VAL A 147 -24.13 15.73 3.62
N ALA A 148 -25.31 15.35 4.12
CA ALA A 148 -26.59 15.89 3.64
C ALA A 148 -26.71 17.40 3.89
N SER A 149 -26.26 17.88 5.05
CA SER A 149 -26.23 19.32 5.38
C SER A 149 -25.30 20.10 4.44
N LEU A 150 -24.08 19.61 4.21
CA LEU A 150 -23.12 20.22 3.29
C LEU A 150 -23.62 20.20 1.84
N GLN A 151 -24.27 19.11 1.40
CA GLN A 151 -24.85 19.01 0.07
C GLN A 151 -25.99 20.01 -0.14
N SER A 152 -26.86 20.18 0.86
CA SER A 152 -27.90 21.22 0.88
C SER A 152 -27.32 22.64 0.82
N GLN A 153 -26.26 22.92 1.58
CA GLN A 153 -25.57 24.23 1.54
C GLN A 153 -24.95 24.50 0.16
N LEU A 154 -24.33 23.50 -0.48
CA LEU A 154 -23.79 23.63 -1.84
C LEU A 154 -24.89 23.91 -2.87
N GLU A 155 -26.03 23.21 -2.78
CA GLU A 155 -27.17 23.44 -3.68
C GLU A 155 -27.80 24.83 -3.46
N GLN A 156 -27.89 25.28 -2.21
CA GLN A 156 -28.32 26.65 -1.88
C GLN A 156 -27.35 27.69 -2.46
N LYS A 157 -26.03 27.48 -2.36
CA LYS A 157 -25.01 28.37 -2.91
C LYS A 157 -25.04 28.40 -4.44
N ALA A 158 -25.27 27.27 -5.10
CA ALA A 158 -25.47 27.20 -6.55
C ALA A 158 -26.69 28.04 -6.99
N LYS A 159 -27.84 27.86 -6.33
CA LYS A 159 -29.06 28.66 -6.60
C LYS A 159 -28.87 30.15 -6.30
N GLU A 160 -28.05 30.49 -5.31
CA GLU A 160 -27.69 31.89 -4.98
C GLU A 160 -26.79 32.51 -6.07
N ALA A 161 -25.84 31.74 -6.61
CA ALA A 161 -24.99 32.16 -7.74
C ALA A 161 -25.81 32.37 -9.03
N GLU A 162 -26.70 31.43 -9.36
CA GLU A 162 -27.58 31.52 -10.53
C GLU A 162 -28.47 32.78 -10.49
N ARG A 163 -28.98 33.16 -9.31
CA ARG A 163 -29.73 34.41 -9.12
C ARG A 163 -28.87 35.66 -9.33
N ARG A 164 -27.62 35.66 -8.85
CA ARG A 164 -26.66 36.76 -9.09
C ARG A 164 -26.34 36.89 -10.58
N GLU A 165 -26.16 35.77 -11.27
CA GLU A 165 -25.89 35.76 -12.70
C GLU A 165 -27.06 36.36 -13.50
N LYS A 166 -28.30 35.93 -13.24
CA LYS A 166 -29.50 36.49 -13.87
C LYS A 166 -29.64 38.00 -13.63
N LEU A 167 -29.33 38.48 -12.42
CA LEU A 167 -29.32 39.92 -12.12
C LEU A 167 -28.23 40.65 -12.92
N MET A 168 -27.02 40.07 -13.02
CA MET A 168 -25.92 40.64 -13.79
C MET A 168 -26.23 40.69 -15.29
N GLN A 169 -26.89 39.67 -15.83
CA GLN A 169 -27.38 39.65 -17.22
C GLN A 169 -28.39 40.78 -17.47
N SER A 170 -29.38 40.95 -16.57
CA SER A 170 -30.36 42.05 -16.62
C SER A 170 -29.69 43.43 -16.60
N LEU A 171 -28.77 43.67 -15.66
CA LEU A 171 -28.06 44.95 -15.54
C LEU A 171 -27.16 45.23 -16.76
N SER A 172 -26.57 44.19 -17.34
CA SER A 172 -25.79 44.29 -18.59
C SER A 172 -26.66 44.69 -19.78
N GLU A 173 -27.86 44.11 -19.89
CA GLU A 173 -28.84 44.46 -20.93
C GLU A 173 -29.35 45.90 -20.78
N GLU A 174 -29.70 46.33 -19.55
CA GLU A 174 -30.04 47.72 -19.26
C GLU A 174 -28.91 48.68 -19.62
N THR A 175 -27.66 48.36 -19.25
CA THR A 175 -26.47 49.16 -19.56
C THR A 175 -26.27 49.28 -21.08
N LYS A 176 -26.42 48.18 -21.83
CA LYS A 176 -26.37 48.17 -23.29
C LYS A 176 -27.48 49.03 -23.90
N ASN A 177 -28.69 48.95 -23.36
CA ASN A 177 -29.84 49.73 -23.84
C ASN A 177 -29.65 51.23 -23.59
N MET A 178 -29.11 51.62 -22.43
CA MET A 178 -28.74 53.01 -22.12
C MET A 178 -27.60 53.51 -23.03
N LYS A 179 -26.59 52.69 -23.32
CA LYS A 179 -25.54 53.03 -24.30
C LYS A 179 -26.12 53.29 -25.69
N ASN A 180 -27.05 52.46 -26.16
CA ASN A 180 -27.72 52.65 -27.44
C ASN A 180 -28.53 53.97 -27.48
N LYS A 181 -29.25 54.30 -26.42
CA LYS A 181 -29.97 55.60 -26.30
C LYS A 181 -29.01 56.78 -26.34
N LEU A 182 -27.86 56.69 -25.66
CA LEU A 182 -26.86 57.75 -25.63
C LEU A 182 -26.23 57.97 -27.02
N VAL A 183 -25.94 56.89 -27.76
CA VAL A 183 -25.50 56.97 -29.16
C VAL A 183 -26.56 57.67 -30.03
N ALA A 184 -27.84 57.30 -29.91
CA ALA A 184 -28.93 57.92 -30.67
C ALA A 184 -29.15 59.41 -30.35
N ILE A 185 -28.89 59.83 -29.11
CA ILE A 185 -28.88 61.26 -28.74
C ILE A 185 -27.66 61.95 -29.36
N SER A 186 -26.48 61.33 -29.28
CA SER A 186 -25.23 61.87 -29.83
C SER A 186 -25.30 62.08 -31.35
N THR A 187 -25.86 61.12 -32.11
CA THR A 187 -26.07 61.30 -33.56
C THR A 187 -27.05 62.43 -33.86
N ARG A 188 -28.13 62.56 -33.07
CA ARG A 188 -29.11 63.65 -33.22
C ARG A 188 -28.52 65.03 -32.90
N CYS A 189 -27.62 65.12 -31.92
CA CYS A 189 -26.86 66.34 -31.64
C CYS A 189 -25.92 66.68 -32.82
N GLN A 190 -25.23 65.69 -33.38
CA GLN A 190 -24.35 65.88 -34.54
C GLN A 190 -25.13 66.27 -35.81
N GLU A 191 -26.34 65.75 -36.02
CA GLU A 191 -27.26 66.19 -37.07
C GLU A 191 -27.73 67.64 -36.89
N LEU A 192 -27.97 68.08 -35.65
CA LEU A 192 -28.32 69.46 -35.30
C LEU A 192 -27.14 70.41 -35.56
N GLU A 193 -25.93 70.00 -35.18
CA GLU A 193 -24.68 70.74 -35.39
C GLU A 193 -24.36 70.88 -36.89
N ASN A 194 -24.43 69.79 -37.65
CA ASN A 194 -24.28 69.77 -39.12
C ASN A 194 -25.37 70.55 -39.88
N ARG A 195 -26.49 70.88 -39.22
CA ARG A 195 -27.52 71.79 -39.74
C ARG A 195 -27.28 73.24 -39.37
N CYS A 196 -26.54 73.50 -38.28
CA CYS A 196 -26.17 74.84 -37.85
C CYS A 196 -24.95 75.35 -38.63
N GLY A 197 -23.94 74.49 -38.85
CA GLY A 197 -22.73 74.78 -39.63
C GLY A 197 -22.91 74.90 -41.15
N LYS A 198 -24.11 75.26 -41.64
CA LYS A 198 -24.39 75.52 -43.06
C LYS A 198 -24.68 77.01 -43.36
N VAL A 199 -24.38 77.89 -42.41
CA VAL A 199 -24.48 79.35 -42.55
C VAL A 199 -23.13 79.96 -42.20
N GLU A 200 -22.18 79.88 -43.14
CA GLU A 200 -21.04 80.82 -43.31
C GLU A 200 -20.26 80.48 -44.59
N ASP A 201 -19.69 81.52 -45.21
CA ASP A 201 -19.04 81.60 -46.54
C ASP A 201 -18.01 82.77 -46.48
N PRO A 202 -17.11 83.00 -47.45
CA PRO A 202 -15.99 82.20 -47.93
C PRO A 202 -14.59 82.82 -47.60
N GLY A 203 -13.52 82.07 -47.91
CA GLY A 203 -12.12 82.56 -47.93
C GLY A 203 -11.27 82.02 -46.76
N ILE A 204 -9.96 81.79 -46.91
CA ILE A 204 -8.96 82.37 -47.83
C ILE A 204 -7.99 81.26 -48.33
N GLN A 205 -7.49 81.42 -49.57
CA GLN A 205 -6.46 80.55 -50.19
C GLN A 205 -5.02 80.90 -49.76
N SER A 206 -4.04 80.15 -50.29
CA SER A 206 -2.57 80.31 -50.20
C SER A 206 -1.89 79.64 -49.01
N SER A 207 -0.69 79.07 -49.15
CA SER A 207 0.03 78.63 -50.36
C SER A 207 1.13 77.64 -49.97
N SER A 208 1.49 76.73 -50.89
CA SER A 208 2.75 76.01 -50.81
C SER A 208 3.93 76.98 -50.90
N ASP A 209 4.99 76.75 -50.12
CA ASP A 209 6.26 76.36 -50.72
C ASP A 209 7.12 75.54 -49.73
N ASP A 210 8.05 74.75 -50.27
CA ASP A 210 8.86 73.77 -49.56
C ASP A 210 10.21 74.34 -49.11
N GLY A 211 10.80 73.78 -48.05
CA GLY A 211 11.95 74.38 -47.36
C GLY A 211 12.80 73.36 -46.61
N GLN A 212 13.54 72.54 -47.35
CA GLN A 212 14.34 71.45 -46.81
C GLN A 212 15.51 71.93 -45.92
N VAL A 213 15.45 71.56 -44.63
CA VAL A 213 16.61 71.33 -43.76
C VAL A 213 16.43 69.91 -43.13
N ALA A 214 17.43 69.37 -42.43
CA ALA A 214 17.56 67.94 -42.12
C ALA A 214 16.30 67.26 -41.51
N PRO A 215 16.02 65.98 -41.83
CA PRO A 215 14.68 65.40 -41.67
C PRO A 215 14.10 65.43 -40.25
N ASP A 216 14.92 65.15 -39.23
CA ASP A 216 14.46 65.10 -37.83
C ASP A 216 14.37 66.50 -37.19
N ASP A 217 15.34 67.38 -37.46
CA ASP A 217 15.33 68.75 -36.92
C ASP A 217 14.24 69.63 -37.57
N VAL A 218 13.96 69.45 -38.87
CA VAL A 218 12.83 70.16 -39.51
C VAL A 218 11.49 69.56 -39.16
N ALA A 219 11.38 68.23 -39.03
CA ALA A 219 10.13 67.65 -38.53
C ALA A 219 9.80 68.18 -37.15
N THR A 220 10.77 68.14 -36.22
CA THR A 220 10.59 68.68 -34.87
C THR A 220 10.32 70.19 -34.87
N VAL A 221 11.08 71.03 -35.58
CA VAL A 221 10.83 72.48 -35.62
C VAL A 221 9.47 72.81 -36.26
N ARG A 222 9.07 72.11 -37.32
CA ARG A 222 7.75 72.28 -37.96
C ARG A 222 6.61 71.86 -37.05
N ASP A 223 6.79 70.79 -36.27
CA ASP A 223 5.79 70.32 -35.33
C ASP A 223 5.71 71.26 -34.10
N HIS A 224 6.85 71.74 -33.57
CA HIS A 224 6.87 72.81 -32.55
C HIS A 224 6.23 74.11 -33.04
N LEU A 225 6.42 74.48 -34.31
CA LEU A 225 5.78 75.65 -34.91
C LEU A 225 4.26 75.44 -35.05
N ARG A 226 3.82 74.24 -35.45
CA ARG A 226 2.39 73.88 -35.49
C ARG A 226 1.76 73.98 -34.11
N ASP A 227 2.41 73.38 -33.10
CA ASP A 227 2.03 73.45 -31.70
C ASP A 227 1.95 74.91 -31.19
N ALA A 228 2.92 75.75 -31.56
CA ALA A 228 2.95 77.16 -31.16
C ALA A 228 1.85 77.97 -31.84
N LEU A 229 1.57 77.73 -33.13
CA LEU A 229 0.47 78.35 -33.86
C LEU A 229 -0.89 77.91 -33.32
N GLU A 230 -1.07 76.62 -33.02
CA GLU A 230 -2.30 76.10 -32.40
C GLU A 230 -2.52 76.71 -31.01
N LYS A 231 -1.48 76.75 -30.16
CA LYS A 231 -1.55 77.41 -28.85
C LYS A 231 -1.83 78.91 -28.97
N ASN A 232 -1.25 79.61 -29.94
CA ASN A 232 -1.55 81.02 -30.19
C ASN A 232 -3.00 81.22 -30.66
N GLN A 233 -3.54 80.31 -31.48
CA GLN A 233 -4.94 80.35 -31.91
C GLN A 233 -5.88 80.08 -30.72
N GLN A 234 -5.55 79.12 -29.85
CA GLN A 234 -6.28 78.87 -28.60
C GLN A 234 -6.24 80.09 -27.67
N TRP A 235 -5.09 80.76 -27.53
CA TRP A 235 -4.96 82.01 -26.76
C TRP A 235 -5.79 83.16 -27.35
N LEU A 236 -5.82 83.32 -28.67
CA LEU A 236 -6.63 84.34 -29.34
C LEU A 236 -8.12 84.08 -29.13
N VAL A 237 -8.58 82.84 -29.26
CA VAL A 237 -9.97 82.46 -28.97
C VAL A 237 -10.31 82.69 -27.50
N TYR A 238 -9.41 82.36 -26.57
CA TYR A 238 -9.58 82.65 -25.15
C TYR A 238 -9.66 84.15 -24.85
N ASP A 239 -8.80 84.97 -25.48
CA ASP A 239 -8.80 86.42 -25.31
C ASP A 239 -10.09 87.05 -25.85
N GLN A 240 -10.55 86.64 -27.04
CA GLN A 240 -11.84 87.03 -27.61
C GLN A 240 -13.03 86.61 -26.73
N GLN A 241 -13.02 85.39 -26.19
CA GLN A 241 -14.04 84.93 -25.24
C GLN A 241 -14.02 85.76 -23.95
N ARG A 242 -12.83 86.08 -23.41
CA ARG A 242 -12.68 86.94 -22.23
C ARG A 242 -13.20 88.35 -22.50
N GLU A 243 -12.87 88.94 -23.66
CA GLU A 243 -13.39 90.24 -24.06
C GLU A 243 -14.92 90.23 -24.22
N ALA A 244 -15.47 89.22 -24.89
CA ALA A 244 -16.91 89.07 -25.08
C ALA A 244 -17.63 88.93 -23.73
N TYR A 245 -17.07 88.12 -22.81
CA TYR A 245 -17.57 87.98 -21.44
C TYR A 245 -17.51 89.31 -20.68
N VAL A 246 -16.39 90.04 -20.70
CA VAL A 246 -16.26 91.34 -20.04
C VAL A 246 -17.24 92.36 -20.62
N LYS A 247 -17.40 92.42 -21.96
CA LYS A 247 -18.38 93.28 -22.63
C LYS A 247 -19.82 92.92 -22.22
N ALA A 248 -20.15 91.63 -22.13
CA ALA A 248 -21.46 91.18 -21.66
C ALA A 248 -21.72 91.49 -20.17
N VAL A 249 -20.70 91.34 -19.31
CA VAL A 249 -20.78 91.72 -17.88
C VAL A 249 -20.97 93.23 -17.75
N LEU A 250 -20.21 94.06 -18.47
CA LEU A 250 -20.36 95.52 -18.46
C LEU A 250 -21.74 95.96 -18.96
N ALA A 251 -22.24 95.37 -20.06
CA ALA A 251 -23.59 95.63 -20.54
C ALA A 251 -24.64 95.25 -19.48
N ARG A 252 -24.50 94.08 -18.84
CA ARG A 252 -25.42 93.64 -17.79
C ARG A 252 -25.36 94.51 -16.54
N THR A 253 -24.18 94.96 -16.13
CA THR A 253 -24.02 95.91 -15.02
C THR A 253 -24.70 97.23 -15.35
N HIS A 254 -24.56 97.75 -16.57
CA HIS A 254 -25.23 98.97 -16.99
C HIS A 254 -26.76 98.81 -17.12
N GLU A 255 -27.26 97.67 -17.60
CA GLU A 255 -28.70 97.34 -17.56
C GLU A 255 -29.25 97.36 -16.13
N LEU A 256 -28.54 96.72 -15.19
CA LEU A 256 -28.92 96.67 -13.79
C LEU A 256 -28.85 98.05 -13.13
N GLU A 257 -27.81 98.84 -13.42
CA GLU A 257 -27.67 100.22 -12.96
C GLU A 257 -28.81 101.11 -13.49
N GLN A 258 -29.19 100.99 -14.77
CA GLN A 258 -30.36 101.67 -15.31
C GLN A 258 -31.65 101.21 -14.63
N GLN A 259 -31.82 99.92 -14.35
CA GLN A 259 -32.99 99.39 -13.64
C GLN A 259 -33.07 99.93 -12.20
N VAL A 260 -31.95 99.95 -11.48
CA VAL A 260 -31.84 100.52 -10.12
C VAL A 260 -32.13 102.02 -10.14
N ASN A 261 -31.58 102.78 -11.10
CA ASN A 261 -31.83 104.21 -11.21
C ASN A 261 -33.30 104.52 -11.55
N LYS A 262 -33.92 103.75 -12.46
CA LYS A 262 -35.36 103.84 -12.76
C LYS A 262 -36.22 103.47 -11.55
N ALA A 263 -35.87 102.42 -10.81
CA ALA A 263 -36.56 102.02 -9.58
C ALA A 263 -36.42 103.06 -8.46
N ASN A 264 -35.23 103.65 -8.30
CA ASN A 264 -34.98 104.73 -7.33
C ASN A 264 -35.74 106.01 -7.68
N HIS A 265 -35.83 106.38 -8.96
CA HIS A 265 -36.68 107.49 -9.41
C HIS A 265 -38.17 107.21 -9.18
N ALA A 266 -38.65 106.00 -9.47
CA ALA A 266 -40.02 105.61 -9.20
C ALA A 266 -40.35 105.61 -7.70
N LEU A 267 -39.42 105.15 -6.85
CA LEU A 267 -39.54 105.22 -5.39
C LEU A 267 -39.55 106.68 -4.90
N GLN A 268 -38.67 107.55 -5.41
CA GLN A 268 -38.68 108.98 -5.05
C GLN A 268 -39.95 109.70 -5.50
N GLN A 269 -40.57 109.30 -6.61
CA GLN A 269 -41.88 109.80 -7.03
C GLN A 269 -42.98 109.28 -6.08
N GLN A 270 -42.99 107.99 -5.75
CA GLN A 270 -43.94 107.44 -4.77
C GLN A 270 -43.79 108.03 -3.37
N HIS A 271 -42.58 108.38 -2.92
CA HIS A 271 -42.36 109.09 -1.65
C HIS A 271 -42.79 110.57 -1.70
N LYS A 272 -42.90 111.19 -2.89
CA LYS A 272 -43.49 112.54 -3.04
C LYS A 272 -45.02 112.53 -3.08
N GLU A 273 -45.63 111.43 -3.55
CA GLU A 273 -47.09 111.34 -3.76
C GLU A 273 -47.82 110.46 -2.71
N GLY A 274 -47.07 109.70 -1.91
CA GLY A 274 -47.58 108.58 -1.09
C GLY A 274 -47.35 108.69 0.42
N ASN A 275 -47.37 109.89 0.99
CA ASN A 275 -47.33 110.04 2.46
C ASN A 275 -48.70 109.70 3.08
N SER A 276 -48.95 108.40 3.28
CA SER A 276 -50.09 107.87 4.06
C SER A 276 -49.60 106.75 4.98
N GLU A 277 -49.38 107.11 6.24
CA GLU A 277 -48.51 106.40 7.19
C GLU A 277 -49.13 105.13 7.82
N VAL A 278 -50.35 104.74 7.41
CA VAL A 278 -51.21 103.79 8.14
C VAL A 278 -51.22 102.37 7.51
N SER A 279 -50.29 102.06 6.59
CA SER A 279 -50.17 100.73 5.94
C SER A 279 -48.74 100.14 6.01
N SER A 280 -47.83 100.77 6.76
CA SER A 280 -46.43 100.33 6.88
C SER A 280 -46.29 99.11 7.79
N ASP A 281 -46.78 99.23 9.04
CA ASP A 281 -46.49 98.25 10.10
C ASP A 281 -47.05 96.85 9.82
N GLU A 282 -48.23 96.76 9.21
CA GLU A 282 -48.82 95.47 8.84
C GLU A 282 -47.98 94.74 7.77
N LYS A 283 -47.31 95.47 6.87
CA LYS A 283 -46.38 94.89 5.89
C LYS A 283 -45.09 94.44 6.56
N VAL A 284 -44.57 95.21 7.53
CA VAL A 284 -43.39 94.84 8.31
C VAL A 284 -43.64 93.56 9.12
N LEU A 285 -44.79 93.46 9.79
CA LEU A 285 -45.17 92.24 10.54
C LEU A 285 -45.34 91.02 9.63
N ARG A 286 -46.06 91.14 8.50
CA ARG A 286 -46.20 90.04 7.53
C ARG A 286 -44.86 89.59 6.94
N MET A 287 -43.93 90.53 6.72
CA MET A 287 -42.57 90.26 6.26
C MET A 287 -41.74 89.56 7.35
N GLN A 288 -41.83 90.01 8.61
CA GLN A 288 -41.19 89.36 9.75
C GLN A 288 -41.68 87.91 9.91
N GLU A 289 -43.00 87.69 9.91
CA GLU A 289 -43.58 86.34 9.93
C GLU A 289 -43.07 85.44 8.79
N HIS A 290 -42.86 85.99 7.60
CA HIS A 290 -42.32 85.25 6.46
C HIS A 290 -40.89 84.80 6.72
N TYR A 291 -40.02 85.69 7.23
CA TYR A 291 -38.65 85.35 7.60
C TYR A 291 -38.58 84.37 8.78
N ASP A 292 -39.43 84.53 9.79
CA ASP A 292 -39.51 83.61 10.93
C ASP A 292 -39.95 82.20 10.49
N LYS A 293 -40.95 82.10 9.59
CA LYS A 293 -41.36 80.82 8.97
C LYS A 293 -40.23 80.20 8.15
N LEU A 294 -39.46 81.00 7.40
CA LEU A 294 -38.31 80.53 6.62
C LEU A 294 -37.16 80.03 7.52
N LEU A 295 -36.85 80.77 8.59
CA LEU A 295 -35.83 80.39 9.58
C LEU A 295 -36.22 79.13 10.35
N LEU A 296 -37.50 78.99 10.74
CA LEU A 296 -38.01 77.79 11.40
C LEU A 296 -37.91 76.56 10.49
N LYS A 297 -38.25 76.71 9.21
CA LYS A 297 -38.07 75.65 8.21
C LYS A 297 -36.59 75.28 8.06
N ALA A 298 -35.70 76.26 7.88
CA ALA A 298 -34.26 76.02 7.74
C ALA A 298 -33.66 75.30 8.97
N LYS A 299 -34.09 75.65 10.20
CA LYS A 299 -33.68 74.94 11.42
C LYS A 299 -34.13 73.48 11.41
N LYS A 300 -35.40 73.23 11.09
CA LYS A 300 -35.96 71.87 11.02
C LYS A 300 -35.29 71.01 9.95
N ASP A 301 -35.03 71.59 8.78
CA ASP A 301 -34.34 70.91 7.68
C ASP A 301 -32.89 70.55 8.11
N LEU A 302 -32.18 71.47 8.77
CA LEU A 302 -30.82 71.26 9.31
C LEU A 302 -30.79 70.18 10.41
N GLU A 303 -31.76 70.17 11.33
CA GLU A 303 -31.94 69.10 12.32
C GLU A 303 -32.17 67.75 11.65
N SER A 304 -33.04 67.69 10.63
CA SER A 304 -33.30 66.45 9.89
C SER A 304 -32.05 65.91 9.17
N LEU A 305 -31.20 66.80 8.64
CA LEU A 305 -29.91 66.45 8.02
C LEU A 305 -28.88 65.98 9.07
N ARG A 306 -28.84 66.60 10.26
CA ARG A 306 -28.00 66.13 11.37
C ARG A 306 -28.39 64.72 11.81
N GLU A 307 -29.68 64.42 11.92
CA GLU A 307 -30.13 63.06 12.22
C GLU A 307 -29.78 62.07 11.11
N GLN A 308 -29.95 62.44 9.84
CA GLN A 308 -29.56 61.58 8.71
C GLN A 308 -28.05 61.29 8.72
N LEU A 309 -27.23 62.30 9.00
CA LEU A 309 -25.78 62.14 9.14
C LEU A 309 -25.44 61.22 10.32
N ALA A 310 -26.08 61.39 11.48
CA ALA A 310 -25.85 60.55 12.65
C ALA A 310 -26.26 59.09 12.40
N ARG A 311 -27.39 58.85 11.72
CA ARG A 311 -27.83 57.51 11.28
C ARG A 311 -26.80 56.87 10.34
N GLY A 312 -26.37 57.59 9.30
CA GLY A 312 -25.36 57.10 8.36
C GLY A 312 -24.00 56.82 9.01
N GLN A 313 -23.57 57.65 9.97
CA GLN A 313 -22.35 57.40 10.76
C GLN A 313 -22.44 56.13 11.61
N ALA A 314 -23.59 55.89 12.26
CA ALA A 314 -23.83 54.68 13.04
C ALA A 314 -23.85 53.42 12.14
N GLU A 315 -24.51 53.48 10.99
CA GLU A 315 -24.52 52.38 10.01
C GLU A 315 -23.12 52.05 9.50
N VAL A 316 -22.31 53.05 9.14
CA VAL A 316 -20.92 52.86 8.69
C VAL A 316 -20.06 52.26 9.81
N ALA A 317 -20.25 52.68 11.06
CA ALA A 317 -19.54 52.10 12.21
C ALA A 317 -19.92 50.63 12.44
N ASP A 318 -21.20 50.28 12.29
CA ASP A 318 -21.69 48.89 12.38
C ASP A 318 -21.17 48.01 11.24
N PHE A 319 -21.16 48.51 10.01
CA PHE A 319 -20.55 47.81 8.89
C PHE A 319 -19.06 47.58 9.14
N ARG A 320 -18.32 48.60 9.59
CA ARG A 320 -16.89 48.47 9.93
C ARG A 320 -16.66 47.38 10.98
N ARG A 321 -17.40 47.40 12.11
CA ARG A 321 -17.30 46.37 13.16
C ARG A 321 -17.58 44.95 12.62
N ARG A 322 -18.58 44.79 11.74
CA ARG A 322 -18.89 43.49 11.10
C ARG A 322 -17.80 43.05 10.12
N TYR A 323 -17.17 43.96 9.39
CA TYR A 323 -16.04 43.63 8.51
C TYR A 323 -14.79 43.25 9.31
N GLU A 324 -14.48 43.96 10.39
CA GLU A 324 -13.38 43.60 11.29
C GLU A 324 -13.60 42.25 11.97
N GLY A 325 -14.83 41.94 12.42
CA GLY A 325 -15.19 40.63 12.96
C GLY A 325 -14.93 39.51 11.94
N ARG A 326 -15.49 39.62 10.73
CA ARG A 326 -15.26 38.65 9.66
C ARG A 326 -13.79 38.54 9.23
N ALA A 327 -13.02 39.63 9.30
CA ALA A 327 -11.60 39.58 9.02
C ALA A 327 -10.83 38.75 10.06
N ARG A 328 -11.17 38.90 11.36
CA ARG A 328 -10.60 38.06 12.44
C ARG A 328 -11.01 36.59 12.27
N GLU A 329 -12.29 36.31 12.02
CA GLU A 329 -12.80 34.95 11.73
C GLU A 329 -12.04 34.28 10.58
N VAL A 330 -11.74 35.02 9.51
CA VAL A 330 -10.97 34.52 8.36
C VAL A 330 -9.51 34.23 8.72
N GLU A 331 -8.84 35.08 9.50
CA GLU A 331 -7.46 34.81 9.95
C GLU A 331 -7.39 33.67 10.97
N GLU A 332 -8.37 33.55 11.88
CA GLU A 332 -8.48 32.42 12.81
C GLU A 332 -8.69 31.10 12.04
N ALA A 333 -9.58 31.08 11.05
CA ALA A 333 -9.79 29.91 10.21
C ALA A 333 -8.55 29.54 9.38
N ARG A 334 -7.78 30.54 8.89
CA ARG A 334 -6.49 30.31 8.22
C ARG A 334 -5.45 29.71 9.16
N ALA A 335 -5.33 30.24 10.38
CA ALA A 335 -4.42 29.74 11.40
C ALA A 335 -4.76 28.31 11.82
N GLN A 336 -6.06 28.00 12.01
CA GLN A 336 -6.54 26.64 12.29
C GLN A 336 -6.20 25.67 11.16
N LEU A 337 -6.50 26.03 9.90
CA LEU A 337 -6.17 25.20 8.73
C LEU A 337 -4.66 24.97 8.57
N GLN A 338 -3.83 25.98 8.89
CA GLN A 338 -2.37 25.82 8.88
C GLN A 338 -1.88 24.91 10.01
N ALA A 339 -2.43 25.04 11.22
CA ALA A 339 -2.12 24.16 12.35
C ALA A 339 -2.54 22.72 12.07
N GLU A 340 -3.72 22.49 11.48
CA GLU A 340 -4.21 21.17 11.09
C GLU A 340 -3.30 20.54 10.02
N ARG A 341 -2.92 21.30 8.97
CA ARG A 341 -1.96 20.83 7.94
C ARG A 341 -0.62 20.40 8.55
N LEU A 342 -0.09 21.16 9.51
CA LEU A 342 1.15 20.82 10.22
C LEU A 342 0.97 19.61 11.15
N SER A 343 -0.19 19.46 11.78
CA SER A 343 -0.54 18.30 12.59
C SER A 343 -0.63 17.02 11.76
N ASN A 344 -1.38 17.07 10.65
CA ASN A 344 -1.54 15.96 9.72
C ASN A 344 -0.20 15.55 9.11
N ARG A 345 0.65 16.51 8.72
CA ARG A 345 2.01 16.23 8.26
C ARG A 345 2.82 15.46 9.31
N ARG A 346 2.89 15.94 10.55
CA ARG A 346 3.59 15.25 11.65
C ARG A 346 3.05 13.85 11.87
N SER A 347 1.73 13.67 11.92
CA SER A 347 1.11 12.35 12.06
C SER A 347 1.48 11.38 10.93
N THR A 348 1.53 11.85 9.67
CA THR A 348 1.99 10.99 8.54
C THR A 348 3.48 10.68 8.60
N GLU A 349 4.32 11.59 9.10
CA GLU A 349 5.75 11.37 9.29
C GLU A 349 5.99 10.36 10.44
N GLU A 350 5.25 10.46 11.54
CA GLU A 350 5.22 9.51 12.66
C GLU A 350 4.73 8.12 12.23
N GLU A 351 3.64 8.03 11.45
CA GLU A 351 3.13 6.75 10.93
C GLU A 351 4.13 6.09 9.98
N ARG A 352 4.77 6.88 9.09
CA ARG A 352 5.86 6.36 8.23
C ARG A 352 7.02 5.84 9.06
N LYS A 353 7.43 6.55 10.11
CA LYS A 353 8.50 6.11 11.02
C LYS A 353 8.12 4.80 11.73
N ALA A 354 6.95 4.74 12.36
CA ALA A 354 6.45 3.55 13.04
C ALA A 354 6.20 2.36 12.09
N SER A 355 5.89 2.62 10.81
CA SER A 355 5.85 1.59 9.76
C SER A 355 7.25 1.09 9.38
N GLY A 356 8.21 2.00 9.22
CA GLY A 356 9.64 1.67 9.00
C GLY A 356 10.21 0.79 10.11
N GLU A 357 10.06 1.21 11.37
CA GLU A 357 10.50 0.44 12.55
C GLU A 357 9.85 -0.96 12.63
N ARG A 358 8.58 -1.09 12.23
CA ARG A 358 7.90 -2.40 12.13
C ARG A 358 8.51 -3.26 11.02
N SER A 359 8.79 -2.68 9.85
CA SER A 359 9.45 -3.40 8.75
C SER A 359 10.88 -3.82 9.09
N GLU A 360 11.62 -2.98 9.82
CA GLU A 360 12.98 -3.29 10.29
C GLU A 360 12.99 -4.41 11.32
N ARG A 361 12.07 -4.40 12.30
CA ARG A 361 11.91 -5.52 13.25
C ARG A 361 11.63 -6.84 12.55
N LEU A 362 10.66 -6.85 11.62
CA LEU A 362 10.33 -8.06 10.83
C LEU A 362 11.51 -8.53 9.96
N ARG A 363 12.32 -7.61 9.42
CA ARG A 363 13.53 -7.97 8.66
C ARG A 363 14.58 -8.64 9.55
N ALA A 364 14.85 -8.07 10.73
CA ALA A 364 15.78 -8.67 11.69
C ALA A 364 15.30 -10.03 12.23
N GLU A 365 13.98 -10.21 12.39
CA GLU A 365 13.39 -11.51 12.74
C GLU A 365 13.61 -12.56 11.63
N LEU A 366 13.42 -12.18 10.35
CA LEU A 366 13.70 -13.06 9.20
C LEU A 366 15.19 -13.42 9.11
N GLU A 367 16.09 -12.44 9.21
CA GLU A 367 17.55 -12.66 9.18
C GLU A 367 18.02 -13.61 10.31
N ASN A 368 17.45 -13.48 11.51
CA ASN A 368 17.71 -14.40 12.63
C ASN A 368 17.18 -15.81 12.35
N MET A 369 15.97 -15.94 11.80
CA MET A 369 15.41 -17.24 11.42
C MET A 369 16.22 -17.92 10.31
N ASP A 370 16.70 -17.18 9.31
CA ASP A 370 17.59 -17.70 8.26
C ASP A 370 18.95 -18.13 8.82
N ALA A 371 19.53 -17.38 9.75
CA ALA A 371 20.76 -17.79 10.45
C ALA A 371 20.58 -19.11 11.21
N ARG A 372 19.47 -19.26 11.95
CA ARG A 372 19.13 -20.52 12.65
C ARG A 372 18.91 -21.68 11.68
N LEU A 373 18.28 -21.44 10.54
CA LEU A 373 18.11 -22.46 9.49
C LEU A 373 19.45 -22.86 8.85
N ALA A 374 20.39 -21.92 8.69
CA ALA A 374 21.74 -22.22 8.23
C ALA A 374 22.52 -23.06 9.24
N GLU A 375 22.40 -22.79 10.54
CA GLU A 375 22.97 -23.63 11.60
C GLU A 375 22.40 -25.04 11.61
N GLU A 376 21.06 -25.21 11.53
CA GLU A 376 20.45 -26.54 11.49
C GLU A 376 20.81 -27.32 10.21
N ARG A 377 20.95 -26.64 9.07
CA ARG A 377 21.49 -27.25 7.85
C ARG A 377 22.94 -27.73 8.03
N LYS A 378 23.78 -26.94 8.69
CA LYS A 378 25.16 -27.34 9.02
C LYS A 378 25.18 -28.55 9.96
N ARG A 379 24.44 -28.51 11.07
CA ARG A 379 24.31 -29.64 12.01
C ARG A 379 23.82 -30.92 11.31
N SER A 380 22.86 -30.78 10.39
CA SER A 380 22.35 -31.90 9.58
C SER A 380 23.43 -32.46 8.65
N ALA A 381 24.23 -31.62 8.00
CA ALA A 381 25.35 -32.06 7.17
C ALA A 381 26.43 -32.77 8.00
N ASP A 382 26.80 -32.22 9.16
CA ASP A 382 27.78 -32.82 10.08
C ASP A 382 27.31 -34.19 10.61
N LEU A 383 26.00 -34.36 10.86
CA LEU A 383 25.40 -35.65 11.22
C LEU A 383 25.38 -36.64 10.05
N LEU A 384 25.08 -36.20 8.82
CA LEU A 384 25.13 -37.05 7.63
C LEU A 384 26.54 -37.57 7.36
N LEU A 385 27.58 -36.76 7.57
CA LEU A 385 28.97 -37.19 7.47
C LEU A 385 29.32 -38.27 8.51
N GLN A 386 28.85 -38.13 9.76
CA GLN A 386 29.02 -39.15 10.79
C GLN A 386 28.30 -40.46 10.45
N VAL A 387 27.05 -40.40 9.99
CA VAL A 387 26.29 -41.59 9.55
C VAL A 387 26.99 -42.29 8.39
N ASN A 388 27.50 -41.54 7.40
CA ASN A 388 28.25 -42.11 6.28
C ASN A 388 29.54 -42.80 6.74
N HIS A 389 30.28 -42.18 7.67
CA HIS A 389 31.49 -42.79 8.25
C HIS A 389 31.17 -44.10 8.99
N LEU A 390 30.10 -44.13 9.79
CA LEU A 390 29.65 -45.34 10.49
C LEU A 390 29.22 -46.44 9.50
N GLN A 391 28.44 -46.09 8.47
CA GLN A 391 28.05 -47.02 7.40
C GLN A 391 29.27 -47.63 6.69
N LYS A 392 30.26 -46.80 6.34
CA LYS A 392 31.52 -47.26 5.72
C LYS A 392 32.34 -48.15 6.66
N SER A 393 32.40 -47.82 7.95
CA SER A 393 33.07 -48.65 8.96
C SER A 393 32.41 -50.02 9.11
N LEU A 394 31.07 -50.08 9.13
CA LEU A 394 30.30 -51.33 9.19
C LEU A 394 30.50 -52.20 7.94
N LEU A 395 30.57 -51.59 6.74
CA LEU A 395 30.89 -52.32 5.51
C LEU A 395 32.30 -52.92 5.57
N ASN A 396 33.31 -52.11 5.91
CA ASN A 396 34.69 -52.58 6.08
C ASN A 396 34.80 -53.69 7.14
N GLN A 397 34.05 -53.60 8.24
CA GLN A 397 34.01 -54.63 9.29
C GLN A 397 33.44 -55.94 8.75
N ARG A 398 32.36 -55.88 7.97
CA ARG A 398 31.75 -57.06 7.33
C ARG A 398 32.67 -57.69 6.30
N GLU A 399 33.37 -56.89 5.49
CA GLU A 399 34.41 -57.37 4.58
C GLU A 399 35.56 -58.05 5.32
N GLY A 400 36.00 -57.48 6.46
CA GLY A 400 36.96 -58.10 7.36
C GLY A 400 36.48 -59.44 7.92
N GLN A 401 35.25 -59.52 8.42
CA GLN A 401 34.62 -60.75 8.90
C GLN A 401 34.54 -61.82 7.80
N ASN A 402 34.12 -61.46 6.59
CA ASN A 402 34.07 -62.37 5.45
C ASN A 402 35.47 -62.93 5.11
N ARG A 403 36.51 -62.08 5.16
CA ARG A 403 37.91 -62.51 4.93
C ARG A 403 38.41 -63.45 6.02
N VAL A 404 38.09 -63.19 7.29
CA VAL A 404 38.43 -64.08 8.41
C VAL A 404 37.73 -65.42 8.25
N ALA A 405 36.41 -65.44 8.00
CA ALA A 405 35.65 -66.68 7.81
C ALA A 405 36.16 -67.52 6.62
N ALA A 406 36.58 -66.88 5.53
CA ALA A 406 37.19 -67.57 4.39
C ALA A 406 38.56 -68.20 4.76
N LEU A 407 39.39 -67.51 5.54
CA LEU A 407 40.65 -68.04 6.04
C LEU A 407 40.44 -69.18 7.07
N GLU A 408 39.44 -69.06 7.93
CA GLU A 408 39.05 -70.12 8.88
C GLU A 408 38.61 -71.40 8.14
N GLN A 409 37.80 -71.27 7.09
CA GLN A 409 37.44 -72.38 6.21
C GLN A 409 38.66 -73.00 5.53
N GLN A 410 39.58 -72.17 5.02
CA GLN A 410 40.82 -72.66 4.38
C GLN A 410 41.70 -73.43 5.37
N VAL A 411 41.89 -72.89 6.59
CA VAL A 411 42.63 -73.56 7.67
C VAL A 411 41.95 -74.88 8.05
N GLN A 412 40.63 -74.91 8.17
CA GLN A 412 39.90 -76.13 8.53
C GLN A 412 39.98 -77.21 7.44
N MET A 413 39.93 -76.83 6.16
CA MET A 413 40.16 -77.75 5.04
C MET A 413 41.59 -78.30 5.07
N THR A 414 42.61 -77.43 5.15
CA THR A 414 44.01 -77.87 5.20
C THR A 414 44.32 -78.75 6.43
N ALA A 415 43.71 -78.46 7.58
CA ALA A 415 43.86 -79.28 8.78
C ALA A 415 43.18 -80.66 8.64
N LYS A 416 42.07 -80.74 7.90
CA LYS A 416 41.42 -82.01 7.58
C LYS A 416 42.27 -82.82 6.60
N ASP A 417 42.72 -82.20 5.51
CA ASP A 417 43.57 -82.85 4.50
C ASP A 417 44.84 -83.42 5.15
N PHE A 418 45.42 -82.72 6.13
CA PHE A 418 46.57 -83.19 6.92
C PHE A 418 46.26 -84.41 7.82
N GLU A 419 45.07 -84.51 8.41
CA GLU A 419 44.65 -85.69 9.17
C GLU A 419 44.33 -86.88 8.24
N ASP A 420 43.74 -86.63 7.07
CA ASP A 420 43.52 -87.64 6.03
C ASP A 420 44.89 -88.20 5.52
N ASP A 421 45.86 -87.33 5.18
CA ASP A 421 47.25 -87.68 4.83
C ASP A 421 47.95 -88.51 5.93
N LYS A 422 47.68 -88.20 7.20
CA LYS A 422 48.24 -88.89 8.37
C LYS A 422 47.63 -90.29 8.54
N LEU A 423 46.34 -90.47 8.26
CA LEU A 423 45.70 -91.78 8.20
C LEU A 423 46.25 -92.62 7.05
N ASP A 424 46.42 -92.04 5.86
CA ASP A 424 47.03 -92.70 4.70
C ASP A 424 48.48 -93.10 4.98
N ARG A 425 49.27 -92.22 5.61
CA ARG A 425 50.63 -92.57 6.06
C ARG A 425 50.64 -93.72 7.06
N GLN A 426 49.70 -93.78 8.01
CA GLN A 426 49.58 -94.91 8.94
C GLN A 426 49.18 -96.20 8.22
N SER A 427 48.25 -96.13 7.27
CA SER A 427 47.84 -97.25 6.41
C SER A 427 49.04 -97.79 5.62
N LEU A 428 49.80 -96.92 4.95
CA LEU A 428 51.01 -97.26 4.21
C LEU A 428 52.12 -97.85 5.13
N GLN A 429 52.30 -97.30 6.33
CA GLN A 429 53.22 -97.87 7.33
C GLN A 429 52.79 -99.28 7.77
N HIS A 430 51.49 -99.52 7.96
CA HIS A 430 50.96 -100.85 8.28
C HIS A 430 51.16 -101.84 7.13
N GLN A 431 50.88 -101.42 5.89
CA GLN A 431 51.14 -102.22 4.68
C GLN A 431 52.63 -102.55 4.55
N LEU A 432 53.53 -101.58 4.75
CA LEU A 432 54.97 -101.79 4.75
C LEU A 432 55.39 -102.80 5.82
N HIS A 433 54.87 -102.68 7.06
CA HIS A 433 55.19 -103.63 8.13
C HIS A 433 54.70 -105.06 7.80
N LYS A 434 53.54 -105.18 7.16
CA LYS A 434 53.01 -106.46 6.65
C LYS A 434 53.95 -107.06 5.59
N VAL A 435 54.36 -106.28 4.59
CA VAL A 435 55.33 -106.71 3.57
C VAL A 435 56.67 -107.11 4.21
N LEU A 436 57.21 -106.34 5.16
CA LEU A 436 58.44 -106.68 5.90
C LEU A 436 58.31 -107.93 6.78
N LYS A 437 57.10 -108.30 7.21
CA LYS A 437 56.82 -109.53 7.95
C LYS A 437 56.76 -110.73 7.01
N GLU A 438 56.10 -110.59 5.85
CA GLU A 438 56.11 -111.65 4.82
C GLU A 438 57.50 -111.84 4.20
N LEU A 439 58.29 -110.78 4.00
CA LEU A 439 59.70 -110.89 3.59
C LEU A 439 60.56 -111.60 4.63
N ARG A 440 60.31 -111.41 5.94
CA ARG A 440 60.98 -112.18 6.99
C ARG A 440 60.61 -113.66 6.96
N LYS A 441 59.31 -113.99 6.83
CA LYS A 441 58.86 -115.37 6.63
C LYS A 441 59.47 -116.01 5.37
N ALA A 442 59.53 -115.27 4.26
CA ALA A 442 60.17 -115.74 3.03
C ALA A 442 61.67 -116.00 3.23
N ARG A 443 62.38 -115.12 3.95
CA ARG A 443 63.78 -115.36 4.35
C ARG A 443 63.93 -116.56 5.28
N GLU A 444 63.03 -116.76 6.24
CA GLU A 444 63.04 -117.96 7.11
C GLU A 444 62.72 -119.24 6.33
N GLN A 445 61.86 -119.19 5.32
CA GLN A 445 61.60 -120.30 4.40
C GLN A 445 62.83 -120.60 3.54
N ILE A 446 63.49 -119.57 2.99
CA ILE A 446 64.76 -119.70 2.27
C ILE A 446 65.82 -120.33 3.19
N ALA A 447 66.01 -119.81 4.41
CA ALA A 447 66.98 -120.35 5.37
C ALA A 447 66.67 -121.80 5.79
N LYS A 448 65.39 -122.19 5.89
CA LYS A 448 64.99 -123.59 6.11
C LYS A 448 65.26 -124.48 4.90
N LEU A 449 65.05 -123.99 3.68
CA LEU A 449 65.39 -124.71 2.46
C LEU A 449 66.92 -124.83 2.29
N GLU A 450 67.68 -123.79 2.63
CA GLU A 450 69.13 -123.77 2.67
C GLU A 450 69.70 -124.71 3.74
N SER A 451 69.10 -124.78 4.94
CA SER A 451 69.53 -125.76 5.96
C SER A 451 69.13 -127.19 5.61
N THR A 452 67.99 -127.39 4.94
CA THR A 452 67.60 -128.70 4.39
C THR A 452 68.55 -129.12 3.24
N LYS A 453 69.07 -128.15 2.48
CA LYS A 453 70.12 -128.37 1.48
C LYS A 453 71.46 -128.71 2.15
N GLN A 454 71.91 -127.93 3.13
CA GLN A 454 73.14 -128.20 3.89
C GLN A 454 73.11 -129.54 4.65
N GLN A 455 71.95 -129.99 5.16
CA GLN A 455 71.80 -131.32 5.75
C GLN A 455 71.83 -132.47 4.74
N LYS A 456 71.62 -132.20 3.44
CA LYS A 456 71.72 -133.20 2.36
C LYS A 456 73.07 -133.21 1.64
N GLU A 457 73.97 -132.28 1.93
CA GLU A 457 75.14 -132.00 1.11
C GLU A 457 76.43 -132.04 1.95
N SER A 458 76.64 -133.15 2.67
CA SER A 458 77.88 -133.44 3.42
C SER A 458 78.65 -134.64 2.86
N ARG A 459 78.93 -134.60 1.55
CA ARG A 459 80.04 -135.31 0.85
C ARG A 459 79.95 -135.04 -0.67
N PHE A 460 80.79 -134.13 -1.18
CA PHE A 460 81.69 -134.27 -2.34
C PHE A 460 82.09 -132.90 -2.94
N SER A 461 83.37 -132.83 -3.27
CA SER A 461 84.20 -131.91 -4.08
C SER A 461 83.63 -130.67 -4.80
N GLU A 462 84.47 -129.61 -4.76
CA GLU A 462 84.76 -128.54 -5.75
C GLU A 462 84.80 -129.00 -7.25
N PRO A 463 84.91 -128.13 -8.30
CA PRO A 463 85.38 -126.71 -8.30
C PRO A 463 84.75 -125.68 -9.29
N THR A 464 85.05 -124.37 -9.09
CA THR A 464 85.14 -123.26 -10.12
C THR A 464 83.86 -122.91 -10.95
N SER A 465 83.71 -121.82 -11.75
CA SER A 465 84.62 -120.78 -12.31
C SER A 465 83.85 -119.52 -12.81
N TYR A 466 84.47 -118.30 -12.78
CA TYR A 466 84.29 -117.12 -13.68
C TYR A 466 82.86 -116.52 -13.97
N ASN A 467 82.61 -115.31 -14.51
CA ASN A 467 83.31 -114.06 -14.94
C ASN A 467 82.29 -112.88 -14.71
N ARG A 468 82.60 -111.60 -14.44
CA ARG A 468 83.28 -110.51 -15.20
C ARG A 468 82.46 -109.87 -16.36
N LEU A 469 82.55 -108.53 -16.46
CA LEU A 469 82.04 -107.55 -17.47
C LEU A 469 80.63 -106.98 -17.14
N GLU A 470 80.33 -105.67 -17.07
CA GLU A 470 80.65 -104.44 -17.85
C GLU A 470 79.74 -104.15 -19.06
N ILE A 471 79.07 -102.97 -19.02
CA ILE A 471 78.70 -102.07 -20.16
C ILE A 471 77.63 -102.69 -21.13
N GLU A 472 76.56 -102.03 -21.62
CA GLU A 472 76.39 -100.66 -22.15
C GLU A 472 74.91 -100.18 -22.17
N ARG A 473 74.67 -99.03 -22.82
CA ARG A 473 73.39 -98.33 -23.06
C ARG A 473 72.56 -98.98 -24.20
N LEU A 474 71.30 -98.53 -24.34
CA LEU A 474 70.59 -98.04 -25.57
C LEU A 474 69.07 -98.22 -25.35
N THR A 475 68.29 -97.19 -25.00
CA THR A 475 67.53 -96.26 -25.89
C THR A 475 66.58 -96.91 -26.92
N ILE A 476 65.27 -96.75 -26.69
CA ILE A 476 64.17 -96.67 -27.68
C ILE A 476 63.20 -95.60 -27.09
N GLU A 477 63.34 -94.33 -27.48
CA GLU A 477 62.62 -93.59 -28.54
C GLU A 477 61.36 -92.85 -28.05
N ASP A 478 61.41 -91.52 -28.24
CA ASP A 478 60.34 -90.53 -28.13
C ASP A 478 59.42 -90.61 -29.37
N PRO A 479 58.21 -90.01 -29.35
CA PRO A 479 58.14 -88.77 -30.12
C PRO A 479 57.15 -87.69 -29.59
N CYS A 480 57.62 -86.43 -29.64
CA CYS A 480 56.86 -85.22 -30.03
C CYS A 480 55.80 -84.68 -29.05
N LEU A 481 55.57 -83.38 -28.79
CA LEU A 481 56.08 -82.03 -29.14
C LEU A 481 55.60 -81.09 -27.98
N THR A 482 56.01 -79.83 -27.75
CA THR A 482 56.80 -78.80 -28.46
C THR A 482 57.46 -77.89 -27.39
N ARG A 483 58.70 -77.41 -27.55
CA ARG A 483 59.10 -76.06 -28.05
C ARG A 483 58.66 -74.86 -27.16
N MET A 484 59.66 -74.01 -26.83
CA MET A 484 59.58 -72.58 -26.42
C MET A 484 59.20 -72.22 -24.98
N SER A 485 60.18 -71.69 -24.23
CA SER A 485 60.06 -70.29 -23.78
C SER A 485 60.26 -69.37 -25.00
N PRO A 486 59.68 -68.15 -25.09
CA PRO A 486 59.05 -67.37 -24.02
C PRO A 486 57.64 -66.83 -24.36
N SER A 487 56.84 -66.64 -23.32
CA SER A 487 55.68 -65.73 -23.31
C SER A 487 55.78 -64.94 -21.98
N LYS A 488 56.02 -63.62 -21.98
CA LYS A 488 55.13 -62.60 -22.56
C LYS A 488 53.68 -63.05 -22.44
N ILE A 489 53.20 -63.05 -21.19
CA ILE A 489 51.80 -62.70 -20.94
C ILE A 489 51.56 -61.39 -21.71
N PRO A 490 50.63 -61.33 -22.67
CA PRO A 490 50.22 -60.04 -23.19
C PRO A 490 49.60 -59.29 -22.00
N ASN A 491 50.17 -58.14 -21.65
CA ASN A 491 49.61 -57.33 -20.57
C ASN A 491 48.16 -57.02 -20.94
N LEU A 492 47.18 -57.55 -20.19
CA LEU A 492 45.74 -57.22 -20.36
C LEU A 492 45.41 -55.76 -19.95
N LEU A 493 46.44 -54.93 -19.85
CA LEU A 493 46.45 -53.49 -19.58
C LEU A 493 47.06 -52.69 -20.76
N ASP A 494 47.51 -53.35 -21.84
CA ASP A 494 47.98 -52.68 -23.07
C ASP A 494 46.83 -52.33 -24.03
N GLU A 495 45.60 -52.80 -23.77
CA GLU A 495 44.40 -52.42 -24.53
C GLU A 495 43.57 -51.31 -23.84
N SER A 496 43.91 -50.92 -22.60
CA SER A 496 43.30 -49.76 -21.93
C SER A 496 44.25 -48.57 -21.91
N PHE A 497 43.80 -47.46 -22.50
CA PHE A 497 44.51 -46.18 -22.45
C PHE A 497 43.98 -45.32 -21.30
N LEU A 498 44.88 -44.68 -20.58
CA LEU A 498 44.59 -43.65 -19.60
C LEU A 498 44.89 -42.29 -20.22
N GLU A 499 43.94 -41.36 -20.11
CA GLU A 499 44.07 -40.00 -20.67
C GLU A 499 44.50 -39.01 -19.58
N CYS A 500 45.43 -38.10 -19.92
CA CYS A 500 45.66 -36.92 -19.10
C CYS A 500 44.39 -36.03 -19.11
N PRO A 501 43.81 -35.66 -17.95
CA PRO A 501 42.57 -34.87 -17.92
C PRO A 501 42.72 -33.45 -18.51
N GLN A 502 43.95 -32.94 -18.60
CA GLN A 502 44.26 -31.59 -19.07
C GLN A 502 44.42 -31.51 -20.61
N CYS A 503 45.15 -32.45 -21.21
CA CYS A 503 45.51 -32.43 -22.64
C CYS A 503 45.00 -33.64 -23.46
N ARG A 504 44.38 -34.63 -22.81
CA ARG A 504 43.87 -35.89 -23.40
C ARG A 504 44.89 -36.75 -24.14
N THR A 505 46.19 -36.55 -23.88
CA THR A 505 47.22 -37.48 -24.37
C THR A 505 46.99 -38.86 -23.77
N GLN A 506 46.89 -39.88 -24.63
CA GLN A 506 46.62 -41.27 -24.26
C GLN A 506 47.93 -42.00 -23.94
N TYR A 507 47.97 -42.67 -22.79
CA TYR A 507 49.08 -43.51 -22.36
C TYR A 507 48.58 -44.95 -22.12
N PRO A 508 49.29 -45.99 -22.58
CA PRO A 508 49.01 -47.37 -22.19
C PRO A 508 48.99 -47.52 -20.66
N THR A 509 48.09 -48.34 -20.11
CA THR A 509 48.02 -48.52 -18.65
C THR A 509 49.30 -49.18 -18.09
N SER A 510 50.05 -49.90 -18.92
CA SER A 510 51.41 -50.39 -18.64
C SER A 510 52.42 -49.27 -18.34
N GLN A 511 52.20 -48.04 -18.83
CA GLN A 511 53.06 -46.86 -18.66
C GLN A 511 52.50 -45.82 -17.67
N HIS A 512 51.68 -46.23 -16.68
CA HIS A 512 51.05 -45.28 -15.73
C HIS A 512 52.03 -44.32 -15.01
N ARG A 513 53.29 -44.71 -14.79
CA ARG A 513 54.33 -43.84 -14.20
C ARG A 513 54.70 -42.67 -15.11
N GLU A 514 54.71 -42.89 -16.42
CA GLU A 514 55.02 -41.87 -17.42
C GLU A 514 53.84 -40.89 -17.55
N LEU A 515 52.60 -41.39 -17.47
CA LEU A 515 51.40 -40.56 -17.36
C LEU A 515 51.42 -39.68 -16.10
N LEU A 516 51.81 -40.19 -14.93
CA LEU A 516 51.89 -39.38 -13.71
C LEU A 516 52.94 -38.26 -13.84
N ALA A 517 54.14 -38.57 -14.33
CA ALA A 517 55.15 -37.55 -14.60
C ALA A 517 54.69 -36.52 -15.65
N HIS A 518 53.93 -36.96 -16.66
CA HIS A 518 53.29 -36.07 -17.63
C HIS A 518 52.21 -35.20 -17.00
N ILE A 519 51.37 -35.73 -16.10
CA ILE A 519 50.34 -34.96 -15.38
C ILE A 519 51.00 -33.89 -14.50
N ASP A 520 52.07 -34.23 -13.75
CA ASP A 520 52.80 -33.27 -12.93
C ASP A 520 53.35 -32.11 -13.79
N TYR A 521 53.89 -32.41 -14.99
CA TYR A 521 54.35 -31.39 -15.93
C TYR A 521 53.19 -30.59 -16.56
N CYS A 522 52.09 -31.25 -16.93
CA CYS A 522 50.93 -30.65 -17.61
C CYS A 522 50.04 -29.80 -16.67
N LEU A 523 50.09 -30.07 -15.36
CA LEU A 523 49.53 -29.21 -14.30
C LEU A 523 50.45 -28.04 -13.95
N SER A 524 51.78 -28.23 -14.04
CA SER A 524 52.77 -27.18 -13.76
C SER A 524 53.02 -26.23 -14.96
N GLY A 525 52.68 -26.67 -16.17
CA GLY A 525 52.99 -26.01 -17.43
C GLY A 525 51.77 -25.44 -18.15
N SER A 526 50.95 -24.63 -17.47
CA SER A 526 49.93 -23.80 -18.11
C SER A 526 50.46 -22.37 -18.36
N HIS A 527 50.82 -22.08 -19.60
CA HIS A 527 50.98 -20.73 -20.14
C HIS A 527 49.91 -20.48 -21.20
#